data_AF-A0A0S7XK52-F1
#
_entry.id   AF-A0A0S7XK52-F1
#
_cell.length_a   1.000
_cell.length_b   1.000
_cell.length_c   1.000
_cell.angle_alpha   90.00
_cell.angle_beta   90.00
_cell.angle_gamma   90.00
#
_symmetry.space_group_name_H-M   'P 1'
#
loop_
_entity.id
_entity.type
_entity.pdbx_description
1 polymer ?
#
loop_
_entity_poly.entity_id
_entity_poly.type
_entity_poly.pdbx_seq_one_letter_code
_entity_poly.pdbx_strand_id
1 'polypeptide(L)' 'MGRPHKPGFLLDFAVTNSILSTLTHVSRDEVGRAVRELVAKGIVQRLQGRRLLVTDPSKLVGPRLVAPVAKLGLLPYAR' A
#
# COMPACT_ATOMS: atom_id res chain seq x y z
N MET A 1 7.71 4.76 8.77
CA MET A 1 6.82 4.60 7.61
C MET A 1 6.20 3.22 7.68
N GLY A 2 4.97 3.18 8.17
CA GLY A 2 4.18 1.97 8.37
C GLY A 2 4.70 1.02 9.45
N ARG A 3 3.79 0.25 10.04
CA ARG A 3 4.08 -0.68 11.13
C ARG A 3 3.42 -2.03 10.82
N PRO A 4 4.09 -3.15 11.14
CA PRO A 4 3.43 -4.45 11.07
C PRO A 4 2.19 -4.45 11.97
N HIS A 5 1.05 -4.86 11.43
CA HIS A 5 -0.23 -4.90 12.15
C HIS A 5 -1.03 -6.10 11.67
N LYS A 6 -1.20 -7.12 12.51
CA LYS A 6 -1.98 -8.32 12.14
C LYS A 6 -3.39 -7.93 11.63
N PRO A 7 -3.84 -8.40 10.45
CA PRO A 7 -3.25 -9.43 9.58
C PRO A 7 -2.28 -8.94 8.48
N GLY A 8 -1.88 -7.65 8.45
CA GLY A 8 -1.00 -7.10 7.41
C GLY A 8 -0.10 -5.96 7.88
N PHE A 9 -0.08 -4.84 7.15
CA PHE A 9 0.80 -3.70 7.39
C PHE A 9 -0.01 -2.40 7.46
N LEU A 10 0.06 -1.72 8.60
CA LEU A 10 -0.60 -0.44 8.80
C LEU A 10 0.28 0.68 8.25
N LEU A 11 -0.20 1.41 7.26
CA LEU A 11 0.35 2.69 6.84
C LEU A 11 -0.23 3.78 7.76
N ASP A 12 0.53 4.16 8.79
CA ASP A 12 0.10 5.10 9.85
C ASP A 12 0.34 6.58 9.53
N PHE A 13 0.83 6.89 8.33
CA PHE A 13 1.10 8.25 7.91
C PHE A 13 -0.07 8.81 7.10
N ALA A 14 -0.32 10.11 7.24
CA ALA A 14 -1.44 10.79 6.59
C ALA A 14 -1.20 10.95 5.08
N VAL A 15 -1.29 9.85 4.35
CA VAL A 15 -1.14 9.85 2.89
C VAL A 15 -2.40 10.41 2.26
N THR A 16 -2.25 11.54 1.57
CA THR A 16 -3.30 12.05 0.70
C THR A 16 -3.02 11.63 -0.74
N ASN A 17 -4.07 11.59 -1.57
CA ASN A 17 -3.90 11.35 -3.01
C ASN A 17 -2.94 12.37 -3.65
N SER A 18 -2.86 13.59 -3.09
CA SER A 18 -1.93 14.63 -3.56
C SER A 18 -0.47 14.27 -3.31
N ILE A 19 -0.17 13.70 -2.14
CA ILE A 19 1.20 13.25 -1.81
C ILE A 19 1.58 12.08 -2.71
N LEU A 20 0.65 11.13 -2.89
CA LEU A 20 0.88 9.99 -3.80
C LEU A 20 1.10 10.45 -5.23
N SER A 21 0.31 11.39 -5.75
CA SER A 21 0.50 11.90 -7.12
C SER A 21 1.89 12.51 -7.32
N THR A 22 2.40 13.25 -6.32
CA THR A 22 3.74 13.83 -6.37
C THR A 22 4.82 12.76 -6.34
N LEU A 23 4.67 11.73 -5.50
CA LEU A 23 5.66 10.66 -5.36
C LEU A 23 5.70 9.70 -6.55
N THR A 24 4.55 9.45 -7.18
CA THR A 24 4.44 8.48 -8.28
C THR A 24 4.48 9.14 -9.65
N HIS A 25 4.47 10.48 -9.73
CA HIS A 25 4.32 11.24 -10.98
C HIS A 25 3.06 10.88 -11.78
N VAL A 26 1.98 10.55 -11.07
CA VAL A 26 0.69 10.16 -11.65
C VAL A 26 -0.38 11.18 -11.26
N SER A 27 -1.42 11.37 -12.07
CA SER A 27 -2.50 12.31 -11.73
C SER A 27 -3.23 11.93 -10.43
N ARG A 28 -3.73 12.93 -9.70
CA ARG A 28 -4.50 12.72 -8.46
C ARG A 28 -5.73 11.83 -8.67
N ASP A 29 -6.38 11.94 -9.83
CA ASP A 29 -7.58 11.18 -10.18
C ASP A 29 -7.26 9.71 -10.46
N GLU A 30 -6.14 9.45 -11.11
CA GLU A 30 -5.65 8.11 -11.41
C GLU A 30 -5.15 7.42 -10.14
N VAL A 31 -4.47 8.13 -9.25
CA VAL A 31 -4.20 7.67 -7.88
C VAL A 31 -5.51 7.34 -7.16
N GLY A 32 -6.51 8.23 -7.25
CA GLY A 32 -7.82 8.00 -6.64
C GLY A 32 -8.56 6.80 -7.20
N ARG A 33 -8.40 6.50 -8.50
CA ARG A 33 -8.93 5.31 -9.17
C ARG A 33 -8.20 4.06 -8.69
N ALA A 34 -6.88 4.04 -8.75
CA ALA A 34 -6.05 2.92 -8.30
C ALA A 34 -6.30 2.54 -6.84
N VAL A 35 -6.37 3.53 -5.93
CA VAL A 35 -6.67 3.28 -4.52
C VAL A 35 -8.06 2.65 -4.35
N ARG A 36 -9.07 3.11 -5.11
CA ARG A 36 -10.42 2.52 -5.06
C ARG A 36 -10.43 1.08 -5.55
N GLU A 37 -9.71 0.77 -6.62
CA GLU A 37 -9.58 -0.60 -7.13
C GLU A 37 -8.88 -1.53 -6.13
N LEU A 38 -7.80 -1.06 -5.49
CA LEU A 38 -7.09 -1.84 -4.47
C LEU A 38 -7.96 -2.11 -3.24
N VAL A 39 -8.83 -1.17 -2.88
CA VAL A 39 -9.83 -1.37 -1.81
C VAL A 39 -10.90 -2.36 -2.23
N ALA A 40 -11.44 -2.24 -3.45
CA ALA A 40 -12.45 -3.17 -3.97
C ALA A 40 -11.91 -4.61 -4.07
N LYS A 41 -10.62 -4.77 -4.36
CA LYS A 41 -9.91 -6.06 -4.41
C LYS A 41 -9.52 -6.60 -3.02
N GLY A 42 -9.82 -5.86 -1.94
CA GLY A 42 -9.51 -6.28 -0.56
C GLY A 42 -8.02 -6.28 -0.22
N ILE A 43 -7.17 -5.69 -1.07
CA ILE A 43 -5.71 -5.59 -0.89
C ILE A 43 -5.37 -4.49 0.12
N VAL A 44 -6.17 -3.43 0.13
CA VAL A 44 -6.06 -2.30 1.05
C VAL A 44 -7.40 -2.06 1.74
N GLN A 45 -7.40 -1.83 3.04
CA GLN A 45 -8.56 -1.38 3.79
C GLN A 45 -8.33 0.06 4.27
N ARG A 46 -9.36 0.89 4.17
CA ARG A 46 -9.35 2.23 4.77
C ARG A 46 -9.75 2.11 6.22
N LEU A 47 -8.90 2.59 7.12
CA LEU A 47 -9.21 2.70 8.54
C LEU A 47 -9.69 4.11 8.87
N GLN A 48 -10.19 4.33 10.08
CA GLN A 48 -10.56 5.67 10.54
C GLN A 48 -9.38 6.66 10.46
N GLY A 49 -9.62 7.84 9.89
CA GLY A 49 -8.59 8.83 9.57
C GLY A 49 -7.93 8.59 8.21
N ARG A 50 -6.77 9.22 7.95
CA ARG A 50 -6.00 9.05 6.70
C ARG A 50 -5.08 7.80 6.74
N ARG A 51 -5.60 6.69 7.26
CA ARG A 51 -4.84 5.46 7.51
C ARG A 51 -5.26 4.35 6.54
N LEU A 52 -4.28 3.60 6.05
CA LEU A 52 -4.50 2.47 5.15
C LEU A 52 -3.90 1.21 5.78
N LEU A 53 -4.68 0.14 5.84
CA LEU A 53 -4.21 -1.19 6.20
C LEU A 53 -3.99 -1.98 4.91
N VAL A 54 -2.75 -2.33 4.62
CA VAL A 54 -2.42 -3.26 3.55
C VAL A 54 -2.57 -4.67 4.10
N THR A 55 -3.59 -5.40 3.67
CA THR A 55 -3.86 -6.76 4.15
C THR A 55 -2.90 -7.77 3.54
N ASP A 56 -2.53 -7.55 2.28
CA ASP A 56 -1.64 -8.42 1.52
C ASP A 56 -0.61 -7.59 0.73
N PRO A 57 0.55 -7.29 1.34
CA PRO A 57 1.59 -6.50 0.70
C PRO A 57 2.15 -7.17 -0.56
N SER A 58 2.09 -8.50 -0.67
CA SER A 58 2.58 -9.22 -1.85
C SER A 58 1.79 -8.89 -3.11
N LYS A 59 0.50 -8.51 -2.96
CA LYS A 59 -0.37 -8.10 -4.07
C LYS A 59 -0.20 -6.64 -4.50
N LEU A 60 0.41 -5.80 -3.67
CA LEU A 60 0.76 -4.42 -4.04
C LEU A 60 2.02 -4.37 -4.88
N VAL A 61 2.90 -5.34 -4.69
CA VAL A 61 4.19 -5.40 -5.35
C VAL A 61 4.04 -6.31 -6.56
N GLY A 62 4.15 -5.76 -7.78
CA GLY A 62 4.09 -6.58 -9.00
C GLY A 62 5.10 -7.74 -8.94
N PRO A 63 4.87 -8.86 -9.63
CA PRO A 63 5.64 -10.11 -9.45
C PRO A 63 7.16 -9.93 -9.60
N ARG A 64 7.61 -8.95 -10.40
CA ARG A 64 9.02 -8.60 -10.59
C ARG A 64 9.67 -7.91 -9.39
N LEU A 65 8.89 -7.26 -8.55
CA LEU A 65 9.34 -6.48 -7.40
C LEU A 65 9.19 -7.26 -6.09
N VAL A 66 8.46 -8.38 -6.06
CA VAL A 66 8.27 -9.19 -4.85
C VAL A 66 9.60 -9.70 -4.30
N ALA A 67 10.45 -10.32 -5.13
CA ALA A 67 11.74 -10.84 -4.70
C ALA A 67 12.73 -9.74 -4.25
N PRO A 68 12.88 -8.60 -4.95
CA PRO A 68 13.67 -7.47 -4.48
C PRO A 68 13.17 -6.87 -3.16
N VAL A 69 11.86 -6.64 -3.02
CA VAL A 69 11.28 -6.00 -1.83
C VAL A 69 11.26 -6.95 -0.63
N ALA A 70 11.13 -8.26 -0.86
CA ALA A 70 11.33 -9.29 0.15
C ALA A 70 12.77 -9.32 0.68
N LYS A 71 13.77 -9.27 -0.22
CA LYS A 71 15.19 -9.22 0.15
C LYS A 71 15.55 -7.98 0.98
N LEU A 72 14.83 -6.87 0.80
CA LEU A 72 15.00 -5.65 1.59
C LEU A 72 14.32 -5.72 2.97
N GLY A 73 13.67 -6.83 3.34
CA GLY A 73 12.93 -6.96 4.60
C GLY A 73 11.68 -6.09 4.69
N LEU A 74 11.23 -5.54 3.56
CA LEU A 74 10.07 -4.64 3.48
C LEU A 74 8.74 -5.42 3.32
N LEU A 75 8.82 -6.73 3.06
CA LEU A 75 7.69 -7.66 3.10
C LEU A 75 7.83 -8.58 4.32
N PRO A 76 7.12 -8.31 5.43
CA PRO A 76 7.27 -9.08 6.68
C PRO A 76 6.77 -10.54 6.60
N TYR A 77 6.33 -11.01 5.43
CA TYR A 77 5.73 -12.33 5.21
C TYR A 77 6.39 -13.18 4.11
N ALA A 78 7.48 -12.72 3.50
CA ALA A 78 8.26 -13.55 2.58
C ALA A 78 9.21 -14.46 3.39
N ARG A 79 8.65 -15.50 4.02
CA ARG A 79 9.43 -16.67 4.45
C ARG A 79 9.15 -17.81 3.49
#